data_AF-A0A3A4X4I3-F1
#
_entry.id   AF-A0A3A4X4I3-F1
#
_cell.length_a   1.000
_cell.length_b   1.000
_cell.length_c   1.000
_cell.angle_alpha   90.00
_cell.angle_beta   90.00
_cell.angle_gamma   90.00
#
_symmetry.space_group_name_H-M   'P 1'
#
loop_
_entity.id
_entity.type
_entity.pdbx_description
1 polymer ?
#
loop_
_entity_poly.entity_id
_entity_poly.type
_entity_poly.pdbx_seq_one_letter_code
_entity_poly.pdbx_strand_id
1 'polypeptide(L)'
;MSVKKRKIELCLALTMISFFISVSVARAASYYVDRTNAGASDGNAGTESRPWATIQHAADSVASGDTVYVKTGTYNESIKLKTSGSAGRYITFRNYPGHKPIIDGSSTDAQKLIDWKGPASGGTRKNYIIFDGFKVKNAPRWAFWVEGDHTIIRNCTIHDTGHTGIIVLDSDHTTISSNHIYNTGWNGMSLESCNYSTVEYNVSHDNLQHFGINIFPKTNWPQTMETGNNIRYNVLYGNMGGIYTRYQKDNEIIGNLIYKNREYGIFFHANTAAGGASEYAGRTKVYHNTVADNTKGGIYNVNATHLSIKGNIFAYHAIQDFRYELQMNKTEGHAIDYNLYYTIDPAGEFVYWGGLKYDLAGFRAATAHSNHDQFAEPKFAGRSRDNYRLTAGSPGIDACTEPMGVAADLDGNPRPQGASDQGCYELPKGEVVARQSLDRELQLVSFQ
;
A
#
# COMPACT_ATOMS: atom_id res chain seq x y z
N MET A 1 59.02 64.87 -34.02
CA MET A 1 58.01 63.90 -34.51
C MET A 1 57.95 62.72 -33.54
N SER A 2 56.74 62.44 -33.01
CA SER A 2 56.18 61.16 -32.50
C SER A 2 57.08 60.22 -31.66
N VAL A 3 56.96 60.03 -30.33
CA VAL A 3 55.87 59.49 -29.46
C VAL A 3 55.81 57.94 -29.36
N LYS A 4 55.80 57.45 -28.08
CA LYS A 4 55.37 56.12 -27.52
C LYS A 4 56.36 54.94 -27.68
N LYS A 5 56.61 54.06 -26.69
CA LYS A 5 55.84 53.57 -25.53
C LYS A 5 56.70 53.33 -24.27
N ARG A 6 56.02 53.28 -23.13
CA ARG A 6 56.50 53.21 -21.74
C ARG A 6 55.72 52.06 -21.06
N LYS A 7 56.30 51.48 -19.99
CA LYS A 7 55.69 50.76 -18.83
C LYS A 7 55.66 49.22 -18.91
N ILE A 8 56.29 48.47 -18.00
CA ILE A 8 56.10 48.19 -16.54
C ILE A 8 55.75 46.68 -16.48
N GLU A 9 56.61 45.85 -15.88
CA GLU A 9 56.22 44.54 -15.36
C GLU A 9 56.44 44.57 -13.84
N LEU A 10 55.31 44.49 -13.13
CA LEU A 10 55.17 44.57 -11.68
C LEU A 10 54.69 43.20 -11.19
N CYS A 11 55.32 42.72 -10.11
CA CYS A 11 54.94 41.67 -9.18
C CYS A 11 53.60 40.93 -9.39
N LEU A 12 53.66 39.59 -9.46
CA LEU A 12 52.57 38.72 -9.00
C LEU A 12 53.17 37.47 -8.33
N ALA A 13 53.42 37.59 -7.03
CA ALA A 13 53.46 36.44 -6.14
C ALA A 13 52.02 35.91 -6.06
N LEU A 14 51.76 34.78 -6.72
CA LEU A 14 50.47 34.09 -6.63
C LEU A 14 50.44 33.29 -5.33
N THR A 15 49.80 33.86 -4.31
CA THR A 15 49.42 33.15 -3.09
C THR A 15 48.38 32.08 -3.47
N MET A 16 48.81 30.82 -3.60
CA MET A 16 47.91 29.67 -3.69
C MET A 16 47.22 29.49 -2.34
N ILE A 17 46.09 30.17 -2.15
CA ILE A 17 45.16 29.90 -1.03
C ILE A 17 44.48 28.58 -1.36
N SER A 18 44.98 27.50 -0.77
CA SER A 18 44.33 26.20 -0.78
C SER A 18 43.05 26.30 0.06
N PHE A 19 41.91 26.48 -0.63
CA PHE A 19 40.59 26.46 0.00
C PHE A 19 40.24 24.99 0.27
N PHE A 20 40.69 24.45 1.42
CA PHE A 20 40.18 23.19 1.94
C PHE A 20 38.70 23.39 2.29
N ILE A 21 37.81 23.06 1.34
CA ILE A 21 36.40 22.85 1.64
C ILE A 21 36.36 21.59 2.51
N SER A 22 36.40 21.77 3.83
CA SER A 22 35.97 20.75 4.76
C SER A 22 34.49 20.52 4.50
N VAL A 23 34.17 19.53 3.65
CA VAL A 23 32.82 19.02 3.53
C VAL A 23 32.51 18.34 4.86
N SER A 24 31.91 19.09 5.79
CA SER A 24 31.36 18.50 7.00
C SER A 24 30.21 17.60 6.54
N VAL A 25 30.47 16.29 6.51
CA VAL A 25 29.39 15.32 6.42
C VAL A 25 28.62 15.45 7.73
N ALA A 26 27.56 16.27 7.72
CA ALA A 26 26.66 16.38 8.86
C ALA A 26 26.11 14.98 9.15
N ARG A 27 26.59 14.37 10.25
CA ARG A 27 26.14 13.05 10.69
C ARG A 27 24.68 13.13 11.07
N ALA A 28 23.90 12.13 10.67
CA ALA A 28 22.57 11.88 11.17
C ALA A 28 22.58 11.87 12.71
N ALA A 29 21.82 12.77 13.34
CA ALA A 29 21.67 12.81 14.78
C ALA A 29 20.54 11.87 15.23
N SER A 30 20.61 11.44 16.50
CA SER A 30 19.55 10.68 17.16
C SER A 30 18.96 11.51 18.28
N TYR A 31 17.65 11.71 18.23
CA TYR A 31 16.88 12.45 19.22
C TYR A 31 15.86 11.56 19.92
N TYR A 32 15.45 11.95 21.11
CA TYR A 32 14.57 11.18 21.97
C TYR A 32 13.38 12.02 22.42
N VAL A 33 12.19 11.46 22.28
CA VAL A 33 10.94 12.02 22.79
C VAL A 33 10.38 11.06 23.82
N ASP A 34 10.14 11.53 25.04
CA ASP A 34 9.62 10.71 26.14
C ASP A 34 8.76 11.56 27.07
N ARG A 35 7.46 11.66 26.77
CA ARG A 35 6.53 12.44 27.59
C ARG A 35 6.31 11.87 29.00
N THR A 36 6.75 10.63 29.24
CA THR A 36 6.58 9.96 30.54
C THR A 36 7.76 10.21 31.47
N ASN A 37 8.87 10.72 30.93
CA ASN A 37 10.01 11.16 31.73
C ASN A 37 9.70 12.49 32.41
N ALA A 38 9.83 12.55 33.75
CA ALA A 38 9.55 13.74 34.55
C ALA A 38 10.45 14.95 34.20
N GLY A 39 11.62 14.71 33.62
CA GLY A 39 12.55 15.75 33.16
C GLY A 39 12.41 16.10 31.67
N ALA A 40 11.44 15.52 30.96
CA ALA A 40 11.20 15.83 29.56
C ALA A 40 10.72 17.26 29.38
N SER A 41 11.29 17.94 28.38
CA SER A 41 10.96 19.33 28.06
C SER A 41 11.38 19.62 26.63
N ASP A 42 10.58 20.41 25.92
CA ASP A 42 10.92 20.88 24.57
C ASP A 42 12.02 21.97 24.58
N GLY A 43 12.47 22.39 25.77
CA GLY A 43 13.70 23.16 25.94
C GLY A 43 14.96 22.30 26.08
N ASN A 44 14.83 20.97 26.10
CA ASN A 44 15.98 20.07 26.19
C ASN A 44 16.69 19.91 24.84
N ALA A 45 17.89 19.30 24.88
CA ALA A 45 18.68 19.01 23.68
C ALA A 45 18.17 17.78 22.88
N GLY A 46 17.13 17.09 23.36
CA GLY A 46 16.61 15.88 22.75
C GLY A 46 17.52 14.67 22.89
N THR A 47 18.44 14.67 23.86
CA THR A 47 19.27 13.50 24.19
C THR A 47 18.46 12.48 24.97
N GLU A 48 18.92 11.24 25.07
CA GLU A 48 18.16 10.21 25.82
C GLU A 48 17.99 10.57 27.31
N SER A 49 19.00 11.20 27.92
CA SER A 49 18.96 11.66 29.33
C SER A 49 18.18 12.96 29.53
N ARG A 50 18.02 13.76 28.47
CA ARG A 50 17.24 15.01 28.46
C ARG A 50 16.35 15.00 27.21
N PRO A 51 15.30 14.17 27.21
CA PRO A 51 14.46 14.00 26.04
C PRO A 51 13.54 15.22 25.84
N TRP A 52 13.07 15.38 24.62
CA TRP A 52 11.95 16.27 24.32
C TRP A 52 10.64 15.70 24.87
N ALA A 53 9.67 16.57 25.13
CA ALA A 53 8.37 16.17 25.65
C ALA A 53 7.38 15.82 24.53
N THR A 54 7.48 16.50 23.38
CA THR A 54 6.48 16.42 22.31
C THR A 54 7.06 15.89 21.00
N ILE A 55 6.21 15.24 20.19
CA ILE A 55 6.60 14.80 18.85
C ILE A 55 6.62 15.98 17.88
N GLN A 56 5.71 16.95 18.05
CA GLN A 56 5.70 18.17 17.23
C GLN A 56 7.01 18.97 17.37
N HIS A 57 7.57 19.09 18.58
CA HIS A 57 8.85 19.76 18.76
C HIS A 57 9.99 19.04 18.02
N ALA A 58 9.98 17.70 18.04
CA ALA A 58 10.92 16.93 17.25
C ALA A 58 10.77 17.22 15.75
N ALA A 59 9.54 17.23 15.23
CA ALA A 59 9.24 17.53 13.84
C ALA A 59 9.67 18.94 13.39
N ASP A 60 9.73 19.88 14.34
CA ASP A 60 10.21 21.24 14.11
C ASP A 60 11.74 21.38 14.14
N SER A 61 12.43 20.42 14.77
CA SER A 61 13.86 20.54 15.12
C SER A 61 14.78 19.72 14.22
N VAL A 62 14.29 18.62 13.65
CA VAL A 62 15.11 17.67 12.89
C VAL A 62 15.48 18.15 11.49
N ALA A 63 16.64 17.69 11.02
CA ALA A 63 17.18 17.89 9.69
C ALA A 63 17.31 16.56 8.92
N SER A 64 17.62 16.67 7.62
CA SER A 64 17.76 15.52 6.72
C SER A 64 18.77 14.47 7.23
N GLY A 65 18.29 13.24 7.41
CA GLY A 65 19.04 12.10 7.92
C GLY A 65 18.84 11.81 9.41
N ASP A 66 18.24 12.72 10.17
CA ASP A 66 18.06 12.53 11.61
C ASP A 66 17.02 11.44 11.93
N THR A 67 17.19 10.81 13.09
CA THR A 67 16.24 9.84 13.65
C THR A 67 15.70 10.31 14.99
N VAL A 68 14.38 10.31 15.13
CA VAL A 68 13.66 10.57 16.38
C VAL A 68 13.15 9.24 16.93
N TYR A 69 13.65 8.85 18.10
CA TYR A 69 13.15 7.73 18.87
C TYR A 69 12.08 8.20 19.86
N VAL A 70 10.86 7.70 19.71
CA VAL A 70 9.73 8.04 20.57
C VAL A 70 9.46 6.91 21.53
N LYS A 71 9.55 7.18 22.84
CA LYS A 71 9.28 6.22 23.90
C LYS A 71 7.78 6.09 24.18
N THR A 72 7.43 5.07 24.94
CA THR A 72 6.04 4.75 25.32
C THR A 72 5.39 5.95 25.98
N GLY A 73 4.17 6.27 25.53
CA GLY A 73 3.38 7.37 26.05
C GLY A 73 2.22 7.67 25.09
N THR A 74 1.18 8.35 25.60
CA THR A 74 0.07 8.86 24.79
C THR A 74 0.29 10.32 24.47
N TYR A 75 0.64 10.61 23.22
CA TYR A 75 0.93 11.94 22.69
C TYR A 75 -0.36 12.51 22.09
N ASN A 76 -1.04 13.33 22.87
CA ASN A 76 -2.24 14.06 22.48
C ASN A 76 -1.88 15.29 21.64
N GLU A 77 -1.46 15.06 20.40
CA GLU A 77 -0.87 16.08 19.53
C GLU A 77 -1.38 15.90 18.09
N SER A 78 -1.46 17.01 17.35
CA SER A 78 -1.38 16.95 15.88
C SER A 78 0.05 17.33 15.46
N ILE A 79 0.57 16.63 14.46
CA ILE A 79 1.95 16.73 14.00
C ILE A 79 1.95 17.29 12.59
N LYS A 80 2.59 18.45 12.40
CA LYS A 80 2.83 19.06 11.10
C LYS A 80 4.30 18.96 10.75
N LEU A 81 4.60 18.32 9.62
CA LEU A 81 5.97 18.20 9.14
C LEU A 81 6.42 19.45 8.37
N LYS A 82 7.60 19.98 8.72
CA LYS A 82 8.16 21.20 8.14
C LYS A 82 9.37 20.95 7.25
N THR A 83 10.09 19.85 7.46
CA THR A 83 11.38 19.58 6.82
C THR A 83 11.32 18.30 6.00
N SER A 84 11.99 18.28 4.85
CA SER A 84 12.19 17.08 4.03
C SER A 84 13.52 16.41 4.38
N GLY A 85 13.57 15.08 4.25
CA GLY A 85 14.83 14.39 4.07
C GLY A 85 15.40 14.60 2.67
N SER A 86 16.40 13.80 2.33
CA SER A 86 16.91 13.69 0.96
C SER A 86 17.18 12.24 0.60
N ALA A 87 17.42 11.93 -0.67
CA ALA A 87 17.80 10.59 -1.10
C ALA A 87 18.96 10.04 -0.25
N GLY A 88 18.77 8.83 0.30
CA GLY A 88 19.73 8.19 1.23
C GLY A 88 19.81 8.80 2.64
N ARG A 89 19.07 9.88 2.94
CA ARG A 89 19.06 10.58 4.23
C ARG A 89 17.62 10.91 4.65
N TYR A 90 16.88 9.87 4.98
CA TYR A 90 15.51 10.03 5.43
C TYR A 90 15.46 10.68 6.82
N ILE A 91 14.47 11.54 7.04
CA ILE A 91 14.07 11.89 8.42
C ILE A 91 13.22 10.73 8.93
N THR A 92 13.62 10.12 10.05
CA THR A 92 12.94 8.94 10.58
C THR A 92 12.31 9.24 11.92
N PHE A 93 10.99 9.17 12.02
CA PHE A 93 10.29 9.07 13.29
C PHE A 93 10.03 7.59 13.54
N ARG A 94 10.48 7.07 14.68
CA ARG A 94 10.26 5.68 15.04
C ARG A 94 10.04 5.46 16.51
N ASN A 95 9.34 4.39 16.86
CA ASN A 95 9.34 3.93 18.25
C ASN A 95 10.76 3.59 18.72
N TYR A 96 11.06 3.89 19.99
CA TYR A 96 12.24 3.33 20.65
C TYR A 96 12.08 1.81 20.76
N PRO A 97 13.12 0.98 20.55
CA PRO A 97 12.98 -0.47 20.55
C PRO A 97 12.24 -1.02 21.78
N GLY A 98 11.17 -1.78 21.56
CA GLY A 98 10.31 -2.34 22.62
C GLY A 98 9.24 -1.39 23.17
N HIS A 99 9.24 -0.11 22.78
CA HIS A 99 8.23 0.86 23.17
C HIS A 99 7.09 0.94 22.15
N LYS A 100 5.92 1.38 22.63
CA LYS A 100 4.68 1.49 21.85
C LYS A 100 4.07 2.90 22.00
N PRO A 101 4.65 3.93 21.36
CA PRO A 101 4.11 5.29 21.40
C PRO A 101 2.73 5.34 20.72
N ILE A 102 1.82 6.14 21.30
CA ILE A 102 0.47 6.36 20.79
C ILE A 102 0.34 7.84 20.41
N ILE A 103 -0.01 8.14 19.17
CA ILE A 103 -0.46 9.47 18.74
C ILE A 103 -1.99 9.46 18.79
N ASP A 104 -2.59 10.29 19.64
CA ASP A 104 -4.02 10.27 19.95
C ASP A 104 -4.66 11.61 19.58
N GLY A 105 -5.60 11.58 18.63
CA GLY A 105 -6.29 12.76 18.12
C GLY A 105 -7.50 13.21 18.95
N SER A 106 -7.79 12.56 20.08
CA SER A 106 -9.00 12.83 20.88
C SER A 106 -9.09 14.26 21.43
N SER A 107 -7.97 14.98 21.54
CA SER A 107 -7.94 16.35 22.08
C SER A 107 -7.67 17.44 21.03
N THR A 108 -7.80 17.13 19.74
CA THR A 108 -7.56 18.11 18.66
C THR A 108 -8.74 18.15 17.70
N ASP A 109 -9.00 19.31 17.11
CA ASP A 109 -9.93 19.52 15.99
C ASP A 109 -9.20 19.49 14.63
N ALA A 110 -7.88 19.30 14.64
CA ALA A 110 -7.05 19.20 13.46
C ALA A 110 -7.56 18.06 12.57
N GLN A 111 -7.97 18.42 11.35
CA GLN A 111 -8.53 17.46 10.39
C GLN A 111 -7.50 16.38 10.00
N LYS A 112 -6.22 16.72 10.08
CA LYS A 112 -5.07 15.86 9.73
C LYS A 112 -4.25 15.68 10.97
N LEU A 113 -4.23 14.47 11.52
CA LEU A 113 -3.51 14.21 12.76
C LEU A 113 -2.00 14.25 12.52
N ILE A 114 -1.54 13.65 11.42
CA ILE A 114 -0.17 13.74 10.93
C ILE A 114 -0.20 14.38 9.55
N ASP A 115 0.13 15.67 9.50
CA ASP A 115 0.01 16.55 8.34
C ASP A 115 1.35 16.70 7.61
N TRP A 116 1.49 16.05 6.45
CA TRP A 116 2.62 16.21 5.53
C TRP A 116 2.26 17.11 4.34
N LYS A 117 1.18 17.90 4.45
CA LYS A 117 0.75 18.80 3.37
C LYS A 117 1.83 19.80 2.99
N GLY A 118 1.95 20.05 1.69
CA GLY A 118 2.69 21.20 1.19
C GLY A 118 1.99 22.53 1.56
N PRO A 119 2.70 23.67 1.53
CA PRO A 119 2.06 24.98 1.58
C PRO A 119 1.05 25.14 0.45
N ALA A 120 -0.10 25.75 0.72
CA ALA A 120 -1.19 25.92 -0.24
C ALA A 120 -0.79 26.72 -1.51
N SER A 121 0.31 27.47 -1.45
CA SER A 121 0.86 28.31 -2.51
C SER A 121 1.95 27.63 -3.36
N GLY A 122 1.96 26.30 -3.44
CA GLY A 122 2.93 25.55 -4.26
C GLY A 122 4.33 25.43 -3.62
N GLY A 123 4.40 25.43 -2.28
CA GLY A 123 5.67 25.24 -1.59
C GLY A 123 6.14 23.78 -1.56
N THR A 124 7.34 23.54 -1.02
CA THR A 124 8.00 22.23 -1.06
C THR A 124 7.22 21.17 -0.31
N ARG A 125 6.89 20.09 -1.03
CA ARG A 125 6.38 18.82 -0.47
C ARG A 125 7.38 18.21 0.52
N LYS A 126 6.89 17.38 1.44
CA LYS A 126 7.70 16.79 2.51
C LYS A 126 8.13 15.38 2.12
N ASN A 127 9.31 15.30 1.52
CA ASN A 127 9.83 14.09 0.88
C ASN A 127 10.82 13.36 1.78
N TYR A 128 11.06 12.07 1.52
CA TYR A 128 12.06 11.26 2.23
C TYR A 128 11.86 11.22 3.75
N ILE A 129 10.64 10.89 4.19
CA ILE A 129 10.28 10.79 5.60
C ILE A 129 9.75 9.40 5.90
N ILE A 130 10.15 8.85 7.05
CA ILE A 130 9.70 7.56 7.56
C ILE A 130 8.92 7.77 8.85
N PHE A 131 7.74 7.16 8.95
CA PHE A 131 7.06 6.87 10.21
C PHE A 131 7.03 5.35 10.42
N ASP A 132 7.58 4.90 11.55
CA ASP A 132 7.82 3.48 11.85
C ASP A 132 7.38 3.10 13.27
N GLY A 133 6.41 2.20 13.42
CA GLY A 133 6.13 1.57 14.72
C GLY A 133 5.20 2.34 15.66
N PHE A 134 4.32 3.19 15.14
CA PHE A 134 3.38 3.99 15.96
C PHE A 134 1.99 3.37 16.03
N LYS A 135 1.33 3.50 17.18
CA LYS A 135 -0.14 3.45 17.22
C LYS A 135 -0.68 4.86 16.96
N VAL A 136 -1.64 5.00 16.05
CA VAL A 136 -2.29 6.27 15.71
C VAL A 136 -3.79 6.07 15.81
N LYS A 137 -4.48 6.85 16.65
CA LYS A 137 -5.92 6.68 16.87
C LYS A 137 -6.68 7.97 17.10
N ASN A 138 -8.01 7.88 17.03
CA ASN A 138 -8.93 8.99 17.31
C ASN A 138 -8.67 10.22 16.43
N ALA A 139 -8.20 10.03 15.20
CA ALA A 139 -7.98 11.15 14.30
C ALA A 139 -9.34 11.76 13.90
N PRO A 140 -9.55 13.10 14.03
CA PRO A 140 -10.83 13.72 13.69
C PRO A 140 -11.28 13.44 12.25
N ARG A 141 -10.33 13.33 11.31
CA ARG A 141 -10.59 12.80 9.96
C ARG A 141 -9.49 11.86 9.50
N TRP A 142 -8.33 12.38 9.10
CA TRP A 142 -7.25 11.58 8.52
C TRP A 142 -6.14 11.36 9.53
N ALA A 143 -5.70 10.10 9.73
CA ALA A 143 -4.54 9.84 10.58
C ALA A 143 -3.25 10.31 9.89
N PHE A 144 -3.01 9.90 8.64
CA PHE A 144 -1.90 10.40 7.82
C PHE A 144 -2.41 11.11 6.59
N TRP A 145 -1.97 12.36 6.37
CA TRP A 145 -2.18 13.09 5.13
C TRP A 145 -0.83 13.34 4.42
N VAL A 146 -0.56 12.59 3.36
CA VAL A 146 0.71 12.58 2.63
C VAL A 146 0.59 13.28 1.29
N GLU A 147 1.45 14.27 1.04
CA GLU A 147 1.60 14.93 -0.28
C GLU A 147 3.06 14.91 -0.77
N GLY A 148 3.94 14.15 -0.11
CA GLY A 148 5.37 14.06 -0.43
C GLY A 148 5.76 12.80 -1.15
N ASP A 149 6.87 12.85 -1.87
CA ASP A 149 7.44 11.74 -2.64
C ASP A 149 8.47 10.96 -1.81
N HIS A 150 8.70 9.70 -2.18
CA HIS A 150 9.69 8.83 -1.54
C HIS A 150 9.48 8.72 -0.02
N THR A 151 8.23 8.61 0.42
CA THR A 151 7.90 8.54 1.85
C THR A 151 7.56 7.11 2.27
N ILE A 152 7.70 6.80 3.56
CA ILE A 152 7.45 5.45 4.09
C ILE A 152 6.59 5.54 5.35
N ILE A 153 5.47 4.81 5.37
CA ILE A 153 4.67 4.56 6.56
C ILE A 153 4.68 3.06 6.81
N ARG A 154 5.24 2.63 7.94
CA ARG A 154 5.35 1.20 8.23
C ARG A 154 5.19 0.81 9.69
N ASN A 155 4.83 -0.44 9.91
CA ASN A 155 4.69 -1.05 11.24
C ASN A 155 3.74 -0.27 12.16
N CYS A 156 2.80 0.49 11.61
CA CYS A 156 1.86 1.30 12.39
C CYS A 156 0.53 0.57 12.58
N THR A 157 -0.10 0.79 13.74
CA THR A 157 -1.51 0.43 13.98
C THR A 157 -2.35 1.70 13.89
N ILE A 158 -3.30 1.77 12.97
CA ILE A 158 -4.07 2.97 12.66
C ILE A 158 -5.55 2.65 12.78
N HIS A 159 -6.26 3.31 13.70
CA HIS A 159 -7.66 3.00 13.91
C HIS A 159 -8.48 4.16 14.49
N ASP A 160 -9.80 4.00 14.52
CA ASP A 160 -10.74 4.98 15.07
C ASP A 160 -10.54 6.38 14.43
N THR A 161 -10.58 6.45 13.11
CA THR A 161 -10.41 7.72 12.37
C THR A 161 -11.74 8.20 11.80
N GLY A 162 -12.04 9.50 11.84
CA GLY A 162 -13.29 10.04 11.30
C GLY A 162 -13.39 9.99 9.76
N HIS A 163 -12.28 9.70 9.07
CA HIS A 163 -12.19 9.49 7.63
C HIS A 163 -11.15 8.40 7.33
N THR A 164 -10.23 8.61 6.40
CA THR A 164 -9.30 7.60 5.90
C THR A 164 -8.08 7.46 6.83
N GLY A 165 -7.64 6.23 7.06
CA GLY A 165 -6.45 5.95 7.86
C GLY A 165 -5.20 6.60 7.26
N ILE A 166 -4.80 6.15 6.06
CA ILE A 166 -3.67 6.73 5.32
C ILE A 166 -4.16 7.26 3.98
N ILE A 167 -4.05 8.56 3.74
CA ILE A 167 -4.26 9.17 2.43
C ILE A 167 -2.94 9.69 1.88
N VAL A 168 -2.63 9.30 0.64
CA VAL A 168 -1.47 9.74 -0.14
C VAL A 168 -1.98 10.43 -1.40
N LEU A 169 -1.47 11.62 -1.69
CA LEU A 169 -1.97 12.52 -2.72
C LEU A 169 -0.82 13.02 -3.59
N ASP A 170 -0.98 12.90 -4.91
CA ASP A 170 -0.05 13.40 -5.92
C ASP A 170 1.42 13.00 -5.65
N SER A 171 1.66 11.76 -5.24
CA SER A 171 2.96 11.29 -4.73
C SER A 171 3.58 10.22 -5.62
N ASP A 172 4.90 10.28 -5.79
CA ASP A 172 5.67 9.24 -6.44
C ASP A 172 6.53 8.45 -5.44
N HIS A 173 6.64 7.13 -5.63
CA HIS A 173 7.54 6.25 -4.87
C HIS A 173 7.27 6.19 -3.35
N THR A 174 6.01 6.33 -2.92
CA THR A 174 5.64 6.15 -1.51
C THR A 174 5.45 4.68 -1.19
N THR A 175 5.89 4.26 0.01
CA THR A 175 5.72 2.90 0.52
C THR A 175 4.82 2.89 1.75
N ILE A 176 3.73 2.15 1.68
CA ILE A 176 2.86 1.83 2.82
C ILE A 176 3.05 0.34 3.10
N SER A 177 3.73 0.00 4.19
CA SER A 177 4.11 -1.40 4.44
C SER A 177 3.86 -1.89 5.86
N SER A 178 3.43 -3.13 6.03
CA SER A 178 3.32 -3.77 7.35
C SER A 178 2.46 -2.98 8.36
N ASN A 179 1.42 -2.28 7.90
CA ASN A 179 0.52 -1.54 8.77
C ASN A 179 -0.75 -2.33 9.06
N HIS A 180 -1.36 -2.08 10.21
CA HIS A 180 -2.65 -2.63 10.61
C HIS A 180 -3.68 -1.50 10.69
N ILE A 181 -4.62 -1.44 9.74
CA ILE A 181 -5.57 -0.32 9.59
C ILE A 181 -7.01 -0.80 9.72
N TYR A 182 -7.74 -0.31 10.71
CA TYR A 182 -9.13 -0.72 10.93
C TYR A 182 -10.02 0.34 11.55
N ASN A 183 -11.34 0.12 11.48
CA ASN A 183 -12.35 1.04 12.03
C ASN A 183 -12.12 2.50 11.60
N THR A 184 -11.87 2.71 10.31
CA THR A 184 -11.78 4.04 9.73
C THR A 184 -13.14 4.49 9.19
N GLY A 185 -13.40 5.79 9.19
CA GLY A 185 -14.65 6.38 8.72
C GLY A 185 -14.82 6.36 7.20
N TRP A 186 -13.80 5.97 6.43
CA TRP A 186 -13.86 5.86 4.97
C TRP A 186 -12.96 4.71 4.47
N ASN A 187 -11.91 5.00 3.70
CA ASN A 187 -10.90 4.00 3.29
C ASN A 187 -9.96 3.62 4.43
N GLY A 188 -9.47 2.37 4.41
CA GLY A 188 -8.25 2.04 5.15
C GLY A 188 -7.06 2.85 4.60
N MET A 189 -6.78 2.66 3.31
CA MET A 189 -5.70 3.35 2.59
C MET A 189 -6.22 3.95 1.27
N SER A 190 -5.77 5.15 0.93
CA SER A 190 -6.10 5.84 -0.33
C SER A 190 -4.84 6.38 -1.00
N LEU A 191 -4.64 6.02 -2.26
CA LEU A 191 -3.59 6.54 -3.14
C LEU A 191 -4.26 7.33 -4.27
N GLU A 192 -4.08 8.64 -4.24
CA GLU A 192 -4.75 9.58 -5.11
C GLU A 192 -3.75 10.23 -6.06
N SER A 193 -3.84 9.93 -7.36
CA SER A 193 -2.86 10.36 -8.36
C SER A 193 -1.40 10.00 -7.98
N CYS A 194 -1.20 8.79 -7.47
CA CYS A 194 0.12 8.31 -7.06
C CYS A 194 0.74 7.38 -8.11
N ASN A 195 2.07 7.46 -8.29
CA ASN A 195 2.79 6.61 -9.23
C ASN A 195 3.92 5.85 -8.54
N TYR A 196 4.27 4.68 -9.08
CA TYR A 196 5.39 3.85 -8.62
C TYR A 196 5.41 3.59 -7.10
N SER A 197 4.24 3.65 -6.46
CA SER A 197 4.09 3.48 -5.02
C SER A 197 3.87 2.01 -4.69
N THR A 198 4.35 1.59 -3.52
CA THR A 198 4.23 0.22 -3.05
C THR A 198 3.31 0.17 -1.84
N VAL A 199 2.29 -0.69 -1.88
CA VAL A 199 1.40 -1.00 -0.76
C VAL A 199 1.55 -2.49 -0.48
N GLU A 200 2.24 -2.85 0.59
CA GLU A 200 2.59 -4.24 0.86
C GLU A 200 2.48 -4.70 2.31
N TYR A 201 2.12 -5.98 2.52
CA TYR A 201 2.06 -6.57 3.86
C TYR A 201 1.14 -5.83 4.85
N ASN A 202 0.20 -5.02 4.35
CA ASN A 202 -0.76 -4.34 5.22
C ASN A 202 -1.95 -5.25 5.51
N VAL A 203 -2.47 -5.15 6.73
CA VAL A 203 -3.75 -5.74 7.11
C VAL A 203 -4.76 -4.61 7.21
N SER A 204 -5.79 -4.61 6.38
CA SER A 204 -6.85 -3.60 6.42
C SER A 204 -8.22 -4.24 6.57
N HIS A 205 -8.92 -3.89 7.66
CA HIS A 205 -10.21 -4.49 7.94
C HIS A 205 -11.22 -3.59 8.64
N ASP A 206 -12.49 -4.01 8.62
CA ASP A 206 -13.60 -3.32 9.29
C ASP A 206 -13.74 -1.83 8.94
N ASN A 207 -13.33 -1.44 7.72
CA ASN A 207 -13.56 -0.12 7.15
C ASN A 207 -14.91 -0.12 6.43
N LEU A 208 -15.99 -0.02 7.21
CA LEU A 208 -17.33 -0.40 6.75
C LEU A 208 -17.95 0.54 5.72
N GLN A 209 -17.40 1.75 5.58
CA GLN A 209 -17.91 2.78 4.66
C GLN A 209 -17.23 2.75 3.29
N HIS A 210 -16.06 2.11 3.16
CA HIS A 210 -15.32 2.12 1.89
C HIS A 210 -14.31 0.96 1.75
N PHE A 211 -13.39 1.06 0.78
CA PHE A 211 -12.45 -0.01 0.44
C PHE A 211 -11.26 -0.08 1.41
N GLY A 212 -10.68 -1.28 1.57
CA GLY A 212 -9.42 -1.45 2.29
C GLY A 212 -8.28 -0.70 1.60
N ILE A 213 -8.21 -0.79 0.26
CA ILE A 213 -7.29 -0.03 -0.58
C ILE A 213 -8.07 0.65 -1.71
N ASN A 214 -7.86 1.95 -1.87
CA ASN A 214 -8.48 2.76 -2.90
C ASN A 214 -7.41 3.51 -3.72
N ILE A 215 -7.39 3.31 -5.03
CA ILE A 215 -6.40 3.91 -5.93
C ILE A 215 -7.14 4.62 -7.06
N PHE A 216 -7.07 5.94 -7.13
CA PHE A 216 -7.87 6.71 -8.09
C PHE A 216 -7.23 8.06 -8.40
N PRO A 217 -7.62 8.76 -9.46
CA PRO A 217 -7.13 10.11 -9.70
C PRO A 217 -7.73 11.07 -8.67
N LYS A 218 -6.92 12.00 -8.16
CA LYS A 218 -7.33 13.07 -7.23
C LYS A 218 -8.51 13.91 -7.74
N THR A 219 -8.68 14.02 -9.07
CA THR A 219 -9.81 14.75 -9.67
C THR A 219 -10.63 13.85 -10.59
N ASN A 220 -11.88 14.25 -10.85
CA ASN A 220 -12.80 13.50 -11.72
C ASN A 220 -12.44 13.53 -13.22
N TRP A 221 -11.35 14.20 -13.60
CA TRP A 221 -10.91 14.37 -14.99
C TRP A 221 -9.71 13.46 -15.30
N PRO A 222 -9.45 13.14 -16.58
CA PRO A 222 -8.29 12.34 -16.95
C PRO A 222 -7.02 13.18 -16.72
N GLN A 223 -6.42 13.10 -15.53
CA GLN A 223 -5.10 13.67 -15.26
C GLN A 223 -4.18 12.68 -14.55
N THR A 224 -2.95 12.68 -15.07
CA THR A 224 -1.79 11.80 -14.84
C THR A 224 -1.94 10.37 -15.33
N MET A 225 -1.12 10.04 -16.33
CA MET A 225 -0.90 8.70 -16.84
C MET A 225 0.61 8.45 -16.92
N GLU A 226 1.22 8.09 -15.80
CA GLU A 226 2.27 7.06 -15.74
C GLU A 226 2.15 6.32 -14.41
N THR A 227 1.11 5.51 -14.32
CA THR A 227 0.82 4.71 -13.15
C THR A 227 1.62 3.40 -13.21
N GLY A 228 1.93 2.80 -12.07
CA GLY A 228 2.86 1.67 -11.97
C GLY A 228 2.96 1.20 -10.53
N ASN A 229 1.84 1.25 -9.81
CA ASN A 229 1.81 0.97 -8.39
C ASN A 229 1.84 -0.54 -8.15
N ASN A 230 2.52 -0.93 -7.08
CA ASN A 230 2.62 -2.33 -6.66
C ASN A 230 1.80 -2.55 -5.39
N ILE A 231 0.70 -3.28 -5.52
CA ILE A 231 -0.26 -3.61 -4.47
C ILE A 231 -0.12 -5.10 -4.21
N ARG A 232 0.72 -5.47 -3.25
CA ARG A 232 1.10 -6.86 -3.08
C ARG A 232 1.07 -7.36 -1.65
N TYR A 233 0.76 -8.64 -1.49
CA TYR A 233 0.86 -9.31 -0.19
C TYR A 233 0.07 -8.62 0.94
N ASN A 234 -1.05 -7.96 0.63
CA ASN A 234 -1.92 -7.36 1.63
C ASN A 234 -3.03 -8.35 2.04
N VAL A 235 -3.53 -8.19 3.26
CA VAL A 235 -4.67 -8.94 3.80
C VAL A 235 -5.84 -7.98 4.01
N LEU A 236 -6.91 -8.12 3.22
CA LEU A 236 -8.02 -7.17 3.16
C LEU A 236 -9.35 -7.87 3.45
N TYR A 237 -9.96 -7.59 4.60
CA TYR A 237 -11.21 -8.26 4.98
C TYR A 237 -12.21 -7.42 5.75
N GLY A 238 -13.50 -7.76 5.73
CA GLY A 238 -14.52 -7.05 6.51
C GLY A 238 -14.73 -5.57 6.12
N ASN A 239 -14.09 -5.08 5.05
CA ASN A 239 -14.29 -3.73 4.54
C ASN A 239 -15.57 -3.67 3.68
N MET A 240 -15.94 -2.47 3.21
CA MET A 240 -16.97 -2.38 2.16
C MET A 240 -16.53 -3.17 0.92
N GLY A 241 -15.30 -2.97 0.44
CA GLY A 241 -14.69 -3.78 -0.62
C GLY A 241 -13.18 -3.95 -0.41
N GLY A 242 -12.55 -4.85 -1.16
CA GLY A 242 -11.11 -5.09 -1.01
C GLY A 242 -10.25 -3.98 -1.60
N ILE A 243 -10.00 -4.08 -2.91
CA ILE A 243 -9.20 -3.14 -3.69
C ILE A 243 -10.10 -2.44 -4.71
N TYR A 244 -10.07 -1.12 -4.71
CA TYR A 244 -10.69 -0.30 -5.73
C TYR A 244 -9.63 0.41 -6.55
N THR A 245 -9.78 0.38 -7.87
CA THR A 245 -8.92 1.10 -8.81
C THR A 245 -9.74 1.80 -9.88
N ARG A 246 -9.42 3.06 -10.17
CA ARG A 246 -10.13 3.87 -11.17
C ARG A 246 -9.16 4.64 -12.05
N TYR A 247 -9.26 4.44 -13.38
CA TYR A 247 -8.42 5.10 -14.39
C TYR A 247 -6.90 4.91 -14.21
N GLN A 248 -6.48 3.90 -13.45
CA GLN A 248 -5.07 3.63 -13.16
C GLN A 248 -4.51 2.57 -14.11
N LYS A 249 -3.31 2.77 -14.65
CA LYS A 249 -2.68 1.84 -15.61
C LYS A 249 -1.44 1.13 -15.05
N ASP A 250 -0.99 0.09 -15.74
CA ASP A 250 0.30 -0.59 -15.53
C ASP A 250 0.60 -1.00 -14.07
N ASN A 251 -0.45 -1.21 -13.25
CA ASN A 251 -0.28 -1.62 -11.85
C ASN A 251 0.01 -3.12 -11.74
N GLU A 252 0.50 -3.51 -10.58
CA GLU A 252 0.63 -4.90 -10.17
C GLU A 252 -0.21 -5.12 -8.92
N ILE A 253 -1.21 -6.00 -9.00
CA ILE A 253 -2.02 -6.47 -7.87
C ILE A 253 -1.66 -7.94 -7.66
N ILE A 254 -0.74 -8.22 -6.73
CA ILE A 254 -0.07 -9.53 -6.66
C ILE A 254 -0.14 -10.14 -5.26
N GLY A 255 -0.52 -11.40 -5.13
CA GLY A 255 -0.31 -12.11 -3.86
C GLY A 255 -1.17 -11.60 -2.70
N ASN A 256 -2.27 -10.88 -2.96
CA ASN A 256 -3.14 -10.37 -1.90
C ASN A 256 -4.15 -11.44 -1.46
N LEU A 257 -4.46 -11.46 -0.16
CA LEU A 257 -5.57 -12.22 0.40
C LEU A 257 -6.74 -11.26 0.64
N ILE A 258 -7.85 -11.43 -0.09
CA ILE A 258 -8.98 -10.50 -0.10
C ILE A 258 -10.27 -11.26 0.18
N TYR A 259 -10.81 -11.14 1.39
CA TYR A 259 -11.92 -12.00 1.80
C TYR A 259 -12.96 -11.35 2.70
N LYS A 260 -14.19 -11.88 2.70
CA LYS A 260 -15.28 -11.42 3.58
C LYS A 260 -15.55 -9.90 3.52
N ASN A 261 -15.24 -9.24 2.40
CA ASN A 261 -15.64 -7.84 2.20
C ASN A 261 -17.12 -7.78 1.76
N ARG A 262 -17.81 -6.68 2.06
CA ARG A 262 -19.26 -6.52 1.81
C ARG A 262 -19.65 -6.36 0.35
N GLU A 263 -18.67 -6.10 -0.51
CA GLU A 263 -18.80 -5.93 -1.95
C GLU A 263 -17.84 -6.85 -2.70
N TYR A 264 -17.14 -6.33 -3.71
CA TYR A 264 -16.21 -7.07 -4.55
C TYR A 264 -14.83 -7.15 -3.89
N GLY A 265 -14.08 -8.20 -4.22
CA GLY A 265 -12.68 -8.29 -3.85
C GLY A 265 -11.84 -7.23 -4.57
N ILE A 266 -11.93 -7.15 -5.89
CA ILE A 266 -11.20 -6.18 -6.71
C ILE A 266 -12.18 -5.49 -7.65
N PHE A 267 -12.16 -4.15 -7.68
CA PHE A 267 -13.05 -3.34 -8.49
C PHE A 267 -12.27 -2.38 -9.40
N PHE A 268 -12.31 -2.64 -10.71
CA PHE A 268 -11.84 -1.72 -11.75
C PHE A 268 -12.99 -0.82 -12.21
N HIS A 269 -13.04 0.39 -11.67
CA HIS A 269 -14.09 1.35 -11.95
C HIS A 269 -13.68 2.37 -13.04
N ALA A 270 -14.69 2.97 -13.66
CA ALA A 270 -14.60 4.18 -14.47
C ALA A 270 -15.87 4.99 -14.18
N ASN A 271 -15.72 6.30 -13.92
CA ASN A 271 -16.89 7.13 -13.65
C ASN A 271 -17.59 7.48 -14.97
N THR A 272 -18.88 7.18 -15.04
CA THR A 272 -19.73 7.43 -16.20
C THR A 272 -20.46 8.79 -16.13
N ALA A 273 -20.30 9.56 -15.04
CA ALA A 273 -21.14 10.72 -14.74
C ALA A 273 -20.90 12.00 -15.58
N ALA A 274 -20.07 11.99 -16.62
CA ALA A 274 -19.80 13.18 -17.44
C ALA A 274 -19.56 12.89 -18.94
N GLY A 275 -20.45 12.13 -19.59
CA GLY A 275 -20.51 12.13 -21.06
C GLY A 275 -19.49 11.22 -21.76
N GLY A 276 -19.33 10.01 -21.25
CA GLY A 276 -18.51 8.95 -21.84
C GLY A 276 -17.46 8.49 -20.84
N ALA A 277 -17.58 7.26 -20.33
CA ALA A 277 -16.44 6.67 -19.67
C ALA A 277 -15.35 6.50 -20.74
N SER A 278 -14.32 7.34 -20.70
CA SER A 278 -13.16 7.11 -21.55
C SER A 278 -12.57 5.78 -21.12
N GLU A 279 -12.63 4.81 -22.03
CA GLU A 279 -11.90 3.56 -21.93
C GLU A 279 -10.45 3.87 -21.58
N TYR A 280 -9.84 3.06 -20.72
CA TYR A 280 -8.42 3.21 -20.42
C TYR A 280 -7.73 1.86 -20.51
N ALA A 281 -6.56 1.87 -21.16
CA ALA A 281 -5.68 0.72 -21.20
C ALA A 281 -5.10 0.51 -19.80
N GLY A 282 -5.76 -0.34 -19.02
CA GLY A 282 -5.41 -0.63 -17.64
C GLY A 282 -4.08 -1.35 -17.54
N ARG A 283 -3.77 -2.30 -18.46
CA ARG A 283 -2.49 -3.03 -18.50
C ARG A 283 -2.00 -3.54 -17.13
N THR A 284 -2.95 -3.78 -16.24
CA THR A 284 -2.68 -4.13 -14.84
C THR A 284 -2.57 -5.63 -14.74
N LYS A 285 -1.52 -6.10 -14.06
CA LYS A 285 -1.35 -7.51 -13.70
C LYS A 285 -2.15 -7.78 -12.43
N VAL A 286 -2.96 -8.82 -12.44
CA VAL A 286 -3.71 -9.33 -11.29
C VAL A 286 -3.29 -10.78 -11.11
N TYR A 287 -2.20 -11.00 -10.36
CA TYR A 287 -1.56 -12.32 -10.27
C TYR A 287 -1.60 -12.90 -8.87
N HIS A 288 -1.88 -14.21 -8.77
CA HIS A 288 -1.70 -14.94 -7.52
C HIS A 288 -2.44 -14.33 -6.32
N ASN A 289 -3.60 -13.71 -6.54
CA ASN A 289 -4.45 -13.26 -5.44
C ASN A 289 -5.38 -14.40 -5.04
N THR A 290 -5.67 -14.52 -3.75
CA THR A 290 -6.78 -15.33 -3.26
C THR A 290 -7.91 -14.39 -2.89
N VAL A 291 -8.98 -14.43 -3.66
CA VAL A 291 -10.17 -13.61 -3.48
C VAL A 291 -11.31 -14.55 -3.15
N ALA A 292 -11.82 -14.50 -1.92
CA ALA A 292 -12.78 -15.49 -1.46
C ALA A 292 -13.81 -14.92 -0.50
N ASP A 293 -14.99 -15.51 -0.43
CA ASP A 293 -16.00 -15.15 0.58
C ASP A 293 -16.45 -13.68 0.60
N ASN A 294 -16.11 -12.89 -0.43
CA ASN A 294 -16.66 -11.54 -0.54
C ASN A 294 -18.13 -11.62 -0.93
N THR A 295 -18.91 -10.67 -0.44
CA THR A 295 -20.36 -10.72 -0.58
C THR A 295 -20.76 -10.56 -2.05
N LYS A 296 -20.18 -9.64 -2.85
CA LYS A 296 -20.62 -9.42 -4.25
C LYS A 296 -19.88 -10.20 -5.33
N GLY A 297 -18.60 -10.53 -5.17
CA GLY A 297 -17.87 -11.23 -6.23
C GLY A 297 -16.36 -11.06 -6.14
N GLY A 298 -15.65 -11.75 -7.04
CA GLY A 298 -14.19 -11.71 -7.11
C GLY A 298 -13.69 -10.40 -7.73
N ILE A 299 -13.77 -10.32 -9.06
CA ILE A 299 -13.45 -9.10 -9.82
C ILE A 299 -14.71 -8.49 -10.42
N TYR A 300 -14.85 -7.18 -10.27
CA TYR A 300 -15.73 -6.37 -11.12
C TYR A 300 -14.92 -5.40 -11.97
N ASN A 301 -15.00 -5.53 -13.30
CA ASN A 301 -14.41 -4.61 -14.26
C ASN A 301 -15.50 -3.89 -15.05
N VAL A 302 -15.55 -2.56 -14.88
CA VAL A 302 -16.45 -1.71 -15.67
C VAL A 302 -15.87 -1.44 -17.06
N ASN A 303 -14.67 -0.86 -17.14
CA ASN A 303 -14.14 -0.31 -18.40
C ASN A 303 -12.60 -0.38 -18.56
N ALA A 304 -11.88 -1.07 -17.68
CA ALA A 304 -10.44 -1.28 -17.91
C ALA A 304 -10.25 -2.28 -19.04
N THR A 305 -9.30 -2.02 -19.93
CA THR A 305 -8.87 -2.96 -21.00
C THR A 305 -7.47 -3.49 -20.73
N HIS A 306 -7.09 -4.55 -21.43
CA HIS A 306 -5.72 -5.10 -21.38
C HIS A 306 -5.27 -5.58 -20.00
N LEU A 307 -6.19 -6.01 -19.14
CA LEU A 307 -5.85 -6.65 -17.87
C LEU A 307 -5.23 -8.04 -18.11
N SER A 308 -4.20 -8.39 -17.34
CA SER A 308 -3.66 -9.75 -17.29
C SER A 308 -4.04 -10.38 -15.95
N ILE A 309 -4.96 -11.34 -15.95
CA ILE A 309 -5.55 -11.96 -14.76
C ILE A 309 -5.14 -13.42 -14.75
N LYS A 310 -4.13 -13.76 -13.95
CA LYS A 310 -3.53 -15.11 -13.96
C LYS A 310 -3.18 -15.66 -12.60
N GLY A 311 -3.25 -16.97 -12.44
CA GLY A 311 -2.77 -17.63 -11.24
C GLY A 311 -3.59 -17.31 -9.98
N ASN A 312 -4.78 -16.72 -10.08
CA ASN A 312 -5.59 -16.34 -8.93
C ASN A 312 -6.52 -17.48 -8.48
N ILE A 313 -7.02 -17.38 -7.25
CA ILE A 313 -8.18 -18.15 -6.79
C ILE A 313 -9.35 -17.18 -6.58
N PHE A 314 -10.49 -17.48 -7.20
CA PHE A 314 -11.77 -16.81 -6.99
C PHE A 314 -12.78 -17.85 -6.50
N ALA A 315 -13.17 -17.77 -5.22
CA ALA A 315 -13.98 -18.84 -4.64
C ALA A 315 -14.99 -18.40 -3.57
N TYR A 316 -16.13 -19.08 -3.53
CA TYR A 316 -17.14 -18.98 -2.47
C TYR A 316 -17.75 -17.57 -2.28
N HIS A 317 -17.81 -16.75 -3.32
CA HIS A 317 -18.52 -15.48 -3.23
C HIS A 317 -20.03 -15.71 -3.08
N ALA A 318 -20.71 -14.86 -2.30
CA ALA A 318 -22.11 -15.14 -1.95
C ALA A 318 -23.04 -15.07 -3.17
N ILE A 319 -23.94 -16.06 -3.31
CA ILE A 319 -24.89 -16.21 -4.43
C ILE A 319 -26.18 -15.39 -4.21
N GLN A 320 -26.10 -14.07 -4.04
CA GLN A 320 -27.31 -13.26 -4.28
C GLN A 320 -27.31 -12.81 -5.74
N ASP A 321 -28.49 -12.77 -6.36
CA ASP A 321 -28.71 -12.57 -7.80
C ASP A 321 -27.66 -11.63 -8.43
N PHE A 322 -26.95 -12.13 -9.45
CA PHE A 322 -25.96 -11.40 -10.30
C PHE A 322 -24.50 -11.30 -9.80
N ARG A 323 -23.99 -12.26 -9.03
CA ARG A 323 -22.64 -12.21 -8.45
C ARG A 323 -21.68 -13.20 -9.12
N TYR A 324 -20.64 -12.65 -9.72
CA TYR A 324 -19.68 -13.39 -10.55
C TYR A 324 -18.34 -13.52 -9.83
N GLU A 325 -17.65 -14.62 -10.07
CA GLU A 325 -16.23 -14.73 -9.72
C GLU A 325 -15.43 -13.74 -10.57
N LEU A 326 -15.86 -13.55 -11.81
CA LEU A 326 -15.28 -12.62 -12.77
C LEU A 326 -16.39 -11.89 -13.55
N GLN A 327 -16.56 -10.59 -13.29
CA GLN A 327 -17.46 -9.72 -14.03
C GLN A 327 -16.69 -8.74 -14.92
N MET A 328 -16.77 -8.94 -16.24
CA MET A 328 -16.04 -8.17 -17.24
C MET A 328 -17.02 -7.50 -18.20
N ASN A 329 -17.41 -6.26 -17.88
CA ASN A 329 -18.29 -5.49 -18.77
C ASN A 329 -17.55 -5.06 -20.04
N LYS A 330 -16.28 -4.70 -19.90
CA LYS A 330 -15.36 -4.45 -21.02
C LYS A 330 -14.51 -5.70 -21.25
N THR A 331 -14.36 -6.07 -22.52
CA THR A 331 -13.85 -7.38 -22.96
C THR A 331 -12.56 -7.29 -23.79
N GLU A 332 -12.06 -6.07 -23.99
CA GLU A 332 -11.00 -5.81 -24.96
C GLU A 332 -9.60 -6.07 -24.40
N GLY A 333 -8.81 -6.86 -25.12
CA GLY A 333 -7.37 -7.02 -24.94
C GLY A 333 -6.93 -7.78 -23.69
N HIS A 334 -7.86 -8.36 -22.93
CA HIS A 334 -7.55 -9.08 -21.70
C HIS A 334 -6.75 -10.36 -21.97
N ALA A 335 -5.97 -10.78 -20.98
CA ALA A 335 -5.33 -12.09 -20.92
C ALA A 335 -5.75 -12.78 -19.62
N ILE A 336 -6.64 -13.75 -19.72
CA ILE A 336 -7.20 -14.48 -18.56
C ILE A 336 -6.83 -15.94 -18.71
N ASP A 337 -6.04 -16.47 -17.79
CA ASP A 337 -5.61 -17.87 -17.81
C ASP A 337 -5.01 -18.33 -16.48
N TYR A 338 -4.89 -19.63 -16.26
CA TYR A 338 -4.36 -20.22 -15.03
C TYR A 338 -5.07 -19.79 -13.72
N ASN A 339 -6.35 -19.45 -13.73
CA ASN A 339 -7.12 -19.12 -12.53
C ASN A 339 -7.95 -20.32 -12.03
N LEU A 340 -8.15 -20.41 -10.72
CA LEU A 340 -9.03 -21.38 -10.08
C LEU A 340 -10.33 -20.70 -9.66
N TYR A 341 -11.44 -21.26 -10.12
CA TYR A 341 -12.78 -20.79 -9.81
C TYR A 341 -13.54 -21.83 -9.00
N TYR A 342 -14.34 -21.37 -8.04
CA TYR A 342 -15.30 -22.22 -7.38
C TYR A 342 -16.50 -21.44 -6.86
N THR A 343 -17.68 -21.75 -7.36
CA THR A 343 -18.95 -21.24 -6.83
C THR A 343 -19.80 -22.39 -6.29
N ILE A 344 -20.62 -22.08 -5.29
CA ILE A 344 -21.67 -22.96 -4.79
C ILE A 344 -22.97 -22.87 -5.61
N ASP A 345 -23.03 -21.99 -6.63
CA ASP A 345 -24.16 -21.88 -7.56
C ASP A 345 -24.28 -23.16 -8.42
N PRO A 346 -25.41 -23.88 -8.37
CA PRO A 346 -25.61 -25.10 -9.15
C PRO A 346 -25.58 -24.87 -10.68
N ALA A 347 -25.82 -23.65 -11.17
CA ALA A 347 -25.73 -23.34 -12.60
C ALA A 347 -24.27 -23.27 -13.09
N GLY A 348 -23.31 -23.01 -12.20
CA GLY A 348 -21.89 -22.90 -12.56
C GLY A 348 -21.56 -21.73 -13.50
N GLU A 349 -22.48 -20.80 -13.74
CA GLU A 349 -22.26 -19.61 -14.58
C GLU A 349 -21.61 -18.48 -13.77
N PHE A 350 -20.28 -18.54 -13.61
CA PHE A 350 -19.54 -17.63 -12.75
C PHE A 350 -18.80 -16.51 -13.49
N VAL A 351 -18.77 -16.54 -14.82
CA VAL A 351 -18.14 -15.50 -15.66
C VAL A 351 -19.22 -14.68 -16.34
N TYR A 352 -19.19 -13.37 -16.11
CA TYR A 352 -19.92 -12.41 -16.93
C TYR A 352 -18.97 -11.72 -17.90
N TRP A 353 -19.28 -11.77 -19.18
CA TRP A 353 -18.43 -11.25 -20.24
C TRP A 353 -19.27 -10.49 -21.27
N GLY A 354 -19.17 -9.16 -21.25
CA GLY A 354 -19.74 -8.28 -22.27
C GLY A 354 -21.26 -8.40 -22.46
N GLY A 355 -22.01 -8.69 -21.39
CA GLY A 355 -23.47 -8.86 -21.47
C GLY A 355 -23.97 -10.29 -21.34
N LEU A 356 -23.08 -11.28 -21.47
CA LEU A 356 -23.42 -12.70 -21.46
C LEU A 356 -22.81 -13.41 -20.25
N LYS A 357 -23.44 -14.50 -19.84
CA LYS A 357 -22.98 -15.37 -18.75
C LYS A 357 -22.43 -16.67 -19.31
N TYR A 358 -21.42 -17.20 -18.66
CA TYR A 358 -20.75 -18.43 -19.06
C TYR A 358 -20.35 -19.26 -17.84
N ASP A 359 -20.48 -20.58 -17.99
CA ASP A 359 -19.63 -21.52 -17.28
C ASP A 359 -18.22 -21.55 -17.90
N LEU A 360 -17.31 -22.35 -17.34
CA LEU A 360 -15.93 -22.39 -17.84
C LEU A 360 -15.84 -22.93 -19.28
N ALA A 361 -16.63 -23.94 -19.63
CA ALA A 361 -16.58 -24.58 -20.95
C ALA A 361 -17.09 -23.64 -22.05
N GLY A 362 -18.23 -22.97 -21.80
CA GLY A 362 -18.79 -21.96 -22.67
C GLY A 362 -17.88 -20.75 -22.83
N PHE A 363 -17.24 -20.30 -21.73
CA PHE A 363 -16.32 -19.15 -21.80
C PHE A 363 -15.11 -19.43 -22.70
N ARG A 364 -14.52 -20.63 -22.60
CA ARG A 364 -13.41 -21.08 -23.47
C ARG A 364 -13.82 -21.12 -24.93
N ALA A 365 -14.98 -21.71 -25.21
CA ALA A 365 -15.50 -21.81 -26.57
C ALA A 365 -15.76 -20.42 -27.20
N ALA A 366 -16.13 -19.43 -26.36
CA ALA A 366 -16.48 -18.10 -26.83
C ALA A 366 -15.30 -17.12 -26.95
N THR A 367 -14.22 -17.27 -26.18
CA THR A 367 -13.25 -16.16 -25.99
C THR A 367 -11.77 -16.49 -26.18
N ALA A 368 -11.40 -17.76 -26.43
CA ALA A 368 -10.00 -18.21 -26.49
C ALA A 368 -9.15 -17.91 -25.23
N HIS A 369 -9.78 -17.43 -24.16
CA HIS A 369 -9.20 -17.29 -22.83
C HIS A 369 -9.38 -18.59 -22.03
N SER A 370 -8.77 -18.62 -20.84
CA SER A 370 -9.06 -19.63 -19.82
C SER A 370 -8.66 -21.05 -20.21
N ASN A 371 -7.69 -21.23 -21.11
CA ASN A 371 -7.29 -22.57 -21.60
C ASN A 371 -6.79 -23.48 -20.47
N HIS A 372 -6.16 -22.91 -19.44
CA HIS A 372 -5.62 -23.59 -18.27
C HIS A 372 -6.39 -23.29 -16.97
N ASP A 373 -7.44 -22.48 -17.03
CA ASP A 373 -8.30 -22.23 -15.86
C ASP A 373 -8.95 -23.53 -15.36
N GLN A 374 -9.36 -23.54 -14.11
CA GLN A 374 -10.02 -24.70 -13.50
C GLN A 374 -11.28 -24.27 -12.77
N PHE A 375 -12.32 -25.09 -12.85
CA PHE A 375 -13.49 -24.97 -12.00
C PHE A 375 -13.53 -26.17 -11.04
N ALA A 376 -13.03 -25.99 -9.83
CA ALA A 376 -12.90 -27.04 -8.84
C ALA A 376 -12.69 -26.46 -7.45
N GLU A 377 -13.09 -27.21 -6.43
CA GLU A 377 -12.95 -26.75 -5.04
C GLU A 377 -11.47 -26.53 -4.66
N PRO A 378 -11.09 -25.36 -4.10
CA PRO A 378 -9.70 -25.07 -3.76
C PRO A 378 -9.12 -25.94 -2.65
N LYS A 379 -9.94 -26.58 -1.81
CA LYS A 379 -9.50 -27.38 -0.66
C LYS A 379 -8.62 -26.58 0.32
N PHE A 380 -9.17 -25.46 0.80
CA PHE A 380 -8.51 -24.63 1.81
C PHE A 380 -8.35 -25.37 3.15
N ALA A 381 -7.23 -25.15 3.83
CA ALA A 381 -6.87 -25.81 5.10
C ALA A 381 -7.83 -25.48 6.25
N GLY A 382 -8.49 -24.31 6.21
CA GLY A 382 -9.45 -23.94 7.24
C GLY A 382 -10.19 -22.66 6.91
N ARG A 383 -10.98 -22.65 5.84
CA ARG A 383 -11.79 -21.48 5.40
C ARG A 383 -12.63 -20.87 6.53
N SER A 384 -13.26 -21.70 7.36
CA SER A 384 -14.07 -21.24 8.50
C SER A 384 -13.27 -20.51 9.59
N ARG A 385 -11.94 -20.64 9.57
CA ARG A 385 -10.97 -19.96 10.45
C ARG A 385 -10.10 -18.97 9.68
N ASP A 386 -10.54 -18.53 8.49
CA ASP A 386 -9.82 -17.60 7.62
C ASP A 386 -8.44 -18.10 7.15
N ASN A 387 -8.23 -19.42 7.14
CA ASN A 387 -7.04 -20.04 6.58
C ASN A 387 -7.31 -20.53 5.15
N TYR A 388 -6.86 -19.75 4.18
CA TYR A 388 -7.01 -19.99 2.74
C TYR A 388 -5.79 -20.65 2.09
N ARG A 389 -4.88 -21.24 2.87
CA ARG A 389 -3.79 -22.05 2.32
C ARG A 389 -4.35 -23.33 1.69
N LEU A 390 -3.77 -23.75 0.57
CA LEU A 390 -4.15 -25.00 -0.09
C LEU A 390 -3.70 -26.21 0.73
N THR A 391 -4.46 -27.30 0.65
CA THR A 391 -4.08 -28.60 1.24
C THR A 391 -3.72 -29.61 0.16
N ALA A 392 -3.06 -30.69 0.57
CA ALA A 392 -2.68 -31.78 -0.32
C ALA A 392 -3.85 -32.27 -1.18
N GLY A 393 -3.62 -32.37 -2.49
CA GLY A 393 -4.64 -32.74 -3.48
C GLY A 393 -5.56 -31.60 -3.91
N SER A 394 -5.31 -30.35 -3.50
CA SER A 394 -5.91 -29.19 -4.14
C SER A 394 -5.59 -29.16 -5.62
N PRO A 395 -6.55 -28.85 -6.51
CA PRO A 395 -6.30 -28.69 -7.94
C PRO A 395 -5.38 -27.49 -8.24
N GLY A 396 -5.27 -26.53 -7.32
CA GLY A 396 -4.47 -25.32 -7.52
C GLY A 396 -2.99 -25.43 -7.20
N ILE A 397 -2.54 -26.60 -6.71
CA ILE A 397 -1.11 -26.86 -6.46
C ILE A 397 -0.41 -27.13 -7.80
N ASP A 398 0.74 -26.50 -8.02
CA ASP A 398 1.57 -26.60 -9.24
C ASP A 398 0.78 -26.32 -10.54
N ALA A 399 -0.32 -25.55 -10.46
CA ALA A 399 -1.23 -25.36 -11.58
C ALA A 399 -0.75 -24.30 -12.60
N CYS A 400 0.14 -23.39 -12.20
CA CYS A 400 0.66 -22.33 -13.07
C CYS A 400 1.97 -22.77 -13.75
N THR A 401 1.85 -23.52 -14.84
CA THR A 401 3.01 -24.09 -15.57
C THR A 401 3.83 -23.06 -16.34
N GLU A 402 3.29 -21.86 -16.58
CA GLU A 402 4.02 -20.73 -17.14
C GLU A 402 4.64 -19.83 -16.05
N PRO A 403 5.90 -19.38 -16.22
CA PRO A 403 6.53 -18.48 -15.27
C PRO A 403 5.86 -17.09 -15.31
N MET A 404 5.31 -16.66 -14.16
CA MET A 404 4.63 -15.36 -14.03
C MET A 404 5.50 -14.24 -13.42
N GLY A 405 6.74 -14.56 -13.01
CA GLY A 405 7.71 -13.57 -12.50
C GLY A 405 7.47 -13.11 -11.05
N VAL A 406 6.75 -13.90 -10.24
CA VAL A 406 6.48 -13.60 -8.83
C VAL A 406 7.38 -14.47 -7.96
N ALA A 407 8.30 -13.85 -7.23
CA ALA A 407 9.41 -14.53 -6.54
C ALA A 407 9.08 -15.09 -5.15
N ALA A 408 7.99 -14.62 -4.53
CA ALA A 408 7.57 -15.07 -3.21
C ALA A 408 6.05 -15.02 -3.05
N ASP A 409 5.53 -15.77 -2.09
CA ASP A 409 4.13 -15.74 -1.69
C ASP A 409 3.88 -14.75 -0.52
N LEU A 410 2.64 -14.69 -0.04
CA LEU A 410 2.23 -13.84 1.09
C LEU A 410 2.95 -14.17 2.41
N ASP A 411 3.37 -15.42 2.63
CA ASP A 411 4.16 -15.83 3.80
C ASP A 411 5.66 -15.53 3.64
N GLY A 412 6.08 -15.11 2.45
CA GLY A 412 7.48 -14.90 2.08
C GLY A 412 8.20 -16.20 1.69
N ASN A 413 7.47 -17.29 1.45
CA ASN A 413 8.05 -18.51 0.89
C ASN A 413 8.50 -18.25 -0.55
N PRO A 414 9.64 -18.80 -0.99
CA PRO A 414 10.05 -18.73 -2.39
C PRO A 414 8.97 -19.32 -3.31
N ARG A 415 8.77 -18.66 -4.45
CA ARG A 415 7.88 -19.08 -5.53
C ARG A 415 8.64 -19.01 -6.87
N PRO A 416 8.47 -20.00 -7.77
CA PRO A 416 7.74 -21.25 -7.55
C PRO A 416 8.57 -22.29 -6.79
N GLN A 417 7.89 -23.24 -6.15
CA GLN A 417 8.47 -24.49 -5.65
C GLN A 417 7.95 -25.65 -6.50
N GLY A 418 8.36 -25.68 -7.77
CA GLY A 418 7.74 -26.50 -8.82
C GLY A 418 7.16 -25.60 -9.91
N ALA A 419 5.91 -25.81 -10.28
CA ALA A 419 5.11 -24.78 -10.94
C ALA A 419 4.48 -23.90 -9.84
N SER A 420 4.08 -22.65 -10.15
CA SER A 420 3.50 -21.82 -9.08
C SER A 420 2.12 -22.35 -8.70
N ASP A 421 1.79 -22.29 -7.42
CA ASP A 421 0.44 -22.54 -6.96
C ASP A 421 -0.46 -21.36 -7.34
N GLN A 422 -1.73 -21.65 -7.59
CA GLN A 422 -2.76 -20.62 -7.70
C GLN A 422 -3.01 -19.97 -6.33
N GLY A 423 -3.31 -18.68 -6.33
CA GLY A 423 -3.58 -17.89 -5.13
C GLY A 423 -2.33 -17.37 -4.44
N CYS A 424 -2.52 -16.70 -3.31
CA CYS A 424 -1.50 -15.91 -2.63
C CYS A 424 -0.51 -16.70 -1.77
N TYR A 425 -0.70 -18.01 -1.63
CA TYR A 425 0.19 -18.89 -0.88
C TYR A 425 0.82 -19.91 -1.82
N GLU A 426 2.09 -20.21 -1.61
CA GLU A 426 2.81 -21.32 -2.24
C GLU A 426 2.96 -22.44 -1.19
N LEU A 427 2.58 -23.67 -1.54
CA LEU A 427 2.78 -24.83 -0.67
C LEU A 427 4.28 -25.17 -0.60
N PRO A 428 4.93 -25.07 0.58
CA PRO A 428 6.35 -25.33 0.67
C PRO A 428 6.69 -26.81 0.42
N LYS A 429 7.70 -27.07 -0.42
CA LYS A 429 8.27 -28.40 -0.66
C LYS A 429 9.58 -28.55 0.13
N GLY A 430 9.50 -28.89 1.42
CA GLY A 430 10.66 -29.08 2.31
C GLY A 430 10.45 -28.50 3.72
N GLU A 431 11.48 -28.53 4.57
CA GLU A 431 11.40 -27.94 5.91
C GLU A 431 11.03 -26.45 5.82
N VAL A 432 9.92 -26.11 6.46
CA VAL A 432 9.35 -24.76 6.52
C VAL A 432 10.37 -23.83 7.16
N VAL A 433 10.99 -22.95 6.37
CA VAL A 433 11.66 -21.77 6.92
C VAL A 433 10.54 -20.85 7.40
N ALA A 434 10.05 -21.08 8.61
CA ALA A 434 9.06 -20.25 9.23
C ALA A 434 9.63 -18.83 9.35
N ARG A 435 9.28 -17.94 8.42
CA ARG A 435 8.96 -16.59 8.88
C ARG A 435 7.81 -16.76 9.85
N GLN A 436 7.92 -16.11 11.00
CA GLN A 436 6.82 -16.01 11.94
C GLN A 436 5.61 -15.57 11.12
N SER A 437 4.68 -16.49 10.90
CA SER A 437 3.42 -16.26 10.21
C SER A 437 2.86 -14.92 10.67
N LEU A 438 2.26 -14.13 9.77
CA LEU A 438 1.47 -12.96 10.17
C LEU A 438 0.48 -13.32 11.31
N ASP A 439 0.09 -14.59 11.42
CA ASP A 439 -0.68 -15.15 12.54
C ASP A 439 -0.07 -14.88 13.93
N ARG A 440 1.25 -14.70 14.10
CA ARG A 440 1.87 -14.39 15.40
C ARG A 440 1.76 -12.91 15.78
N GLU A 441 1.70 -12.00 14.81
CA GLU A 441 1.36 -10.60 15.09
C GLU A 441 -0.15 -10.38 15.18
N LEU A 442 -0.96 -11.15 14.44
CA LEU A 442 -2.42 -11.17 14.60
C LEU A 442 -2.87 -11.79 15.94
N GLN A 443 -2.13 -12.76 16.50
CA GLN A 443 -2.37 -13.28 17.86
C GLN A 443 -1.93 -12.33 18.98
N LEU A 444 -1.17 -11.26 18.68
CA LEU A 444 -0.85 -10.23 19.66
C LEU A 444 -1.92 -9.12 19.76
N VAL A 445 -3.02 -9.23 19.00
CA VAL A 445 -4.14 -8.28 19.02
C VAL A 445 -5.42 -8.87 19.65
N SER A 446 -5.38 -10.13 20.11
CA SER A 446 -6.52 -10.79 20.76
C SER A 446 -6.30 -11.07 22.25
N PHE A 447 -5.78 -10.11 23.04
CA PHE A 447 -6.01 -10.11 24.50
C PHE A 447 -6.02 -8.70 25.08
N GLN A 448 -7.10 -8.43 25.83
CA GLN A 448 -7.51 -7.24 26.59
C GLN A 448 -8.31 -6.17 25.82
#